data_AF-A0A968XLJ0-F1
#
_entry.id   AF-A0A968XLJ0-F1
#
_cell.length_a   1.000
_cell.length_b   1.000
_cell.length_c   1.000
_cell.angle_alpha   90.00
_cell.angle_beta   90.00
_cell.angle_gamma   90.00
#
_symmetry.space_group_name_H-M   'P 1'
#
loop_
_entity.id
_entity.type
_entity.pdbx_description
1 polymer ?
#
loop_
_entity_poly.entity_id
_entity_poly.type
_entity_poly.pdbx_seq_one_letter_code
_entity_poly.pdbx_strand_id
1 'polypeptide(L)' 'MKVIFRAELMPGKTNEERTFTIEEVLPNGRVILQDFAGEHRESEFEPVMK' A
#
# COMPACT_ATOMS: atom_id res chain seq x y z
N MET A 1 9.48 2.69 1.74
CA MET A 1 8.91 3.53 0.63
C MET A 1 7.45 3.81 0.96
N LYS A 2 6.93 5.03 0.77
CA LYS A 2 5.50 5.31 1.02
C LYS A 2 4.64 4.89 -0.17
N VAL A 3 3.51 4.27 0.10
CA VAL A 3 2.50 3.86 -0.89
C VAL A 3 1.11 4.24 -0.40
N ILE A 4 0.19 4.40 -1.35
CA ILE A 4 -1.18 4.82 -1.08
C ILE A 4 -2.11 3.74 -1.64
N PHE A 5 -2.92 3.08 -0.82
CA PHE A 5 -3.91 2.12 -1.32
C PHE A 5 -4.92 2.82 -2.21
N ARG A 6 -5.30 2.19 -3.32
CA ARG A 6 -6.32 2.68 -4.24
C ARG A 6 -7.63 2.95 -3.52
N ALA A 7 -8.28 4.07 -3.85
CA ALA A 7 -9.48 4.53 -3.15
C ALA A 7 -10.62 3.50 -3.21
N GLU A 8 -10.73 2.71 -4.29
CA GLU A 8 -11.73 1.65 -4.40
C GLU A 8 -11.56 0.49 -3.39
N LEU A 9 -10.35 0.31 -2.84
CA LEU A 9 -10.07 -0.74 -1.84
C LEU A 9 -10.30 -0.27 -0.40
N MET A 10 -10.28 1.05 -0.17
CA MET A 10 -10.50 1.66 1.14
C MET A 10 -11.55 2.78 1.05
N PRO A 11 -12.82 2.46 0.76
CA PRO A 11 -13.87 3.45 0.58
C PRO A 11 -14.10 4.27 1.85
N GLY A 12 -14.29 5.58 1.69
CA GLY A 12 -14.54 6.50 2.80
C GLY A 12 -13.30 6.87 3.62
N LYS A 13 -12.10 6.47 3.18
CA LYS A 13 -10.83 6.85 3.80
C LYS A 13 -10.15 8.01 3.07
N THR A 14 -9.50 8.88 3.82
CA THR A 14 -8.70 9.95 3.24
C THR A 14 -7.41 9.41 2.62
N ASN A 15 -6.70 10.25 1.86
CA ASN A 15 -5.37 9.92 1.35
C ASN A 15 -4.39 9.57 2.47
N GLU A 16 -4.44 10.28 3.59
CA GLU A 16 -3.54 10.01 4.73
C GLU A 16 -3.87 8.67 5.38
N GLU A 17 -5.15 8.37 5.59
CA GLU A 17 -5.60 7.09 6.18
C GLU A 17 -5.29 5.87 5.31
N ARG A 18 -5.14 6.07 4.00
CA ARG A 18 -4.78 5.02 3.04
C ARG A 18 -3.30 5.03 2.65
N THR A 19 -2.47 5.87 3.30
CA THR A 19 -1.01 5.94 3.07
C THR A 19 -0.26 5.09 4.09
N PHE A 20 0.58 4.18 3.60
CA PHE A 20 1.38 3.26 4.41
C PHE A 20 2.86 3.28 4.01
N THR A 21 3.70 2.72 4.87
CA THR A 21 5.12 2.53 4.61
C THR A 21 5.38 1.05 4.30
N ILE A 22 6.02 0.76 3.17
CA ILE A 22 6.53 -0.58 2.87
C ILE A 22 7.69 -0.89 3.82
N GLU A 23 7.57 -2.02 4.51
CA GLU A 23 8.61 -2.67 5.32
C GLU A 23 9.47 -3.59 4.45
N GLU A 24 8.85 -4.46 3.65
CA GLU A 24 9.54 -5.43 2.80
C GLU A 24 8.82 -5.64 1.46
N VAL A 25 9.58 -5.87 0.37
CA VAL A 25 9.06 -6.32 -0.93
C VAL A 25 9.52 -7.76 -1.15
N LEU A 26 8.55 -8.67 -1.32
CA LEU A 26 8.80 -10.10 -1.47
C LEU A 26 9.11 -10.46 -2.94
N PRO A 27 9.89 -11.54 -3.20
CA PRO A 27 10.27 -11.94 -4.56
C PRO A 27 9.11 -12.25 -5.52
N ASN A 28 7.91 -12.47 -4.98
CA ASN A 28 6.69 -12.76 -5.74
C ASN A 28 5.88 -11.50 -6.11
N GLY A 29 6.43 -10.30 -5.86
CA GLY A 29 5.76 -9.02 -6.14
C GLY A 29 4.69 -8.62 -5.10
N ARG A 30 4.71 -9.26 -3.93
CA ARG A 30 3.93 -8.81 -2.77
C ARG A 30 4.74 -7.89 -1.88
N VAL A 31 4.05 -7.11 -1.05
CA VAL A 31 4.65 -6.17 -0.11
C VAL A 31 4.10 -6.40 1.30
N ILE A 32 4.98 -6.24 2.28
CA ILE A 32 4.63 -6.17 3.70
C ILE A 32 4.69 -4.70 4.10
N LEU A 33 3.65 -4.26 4.81
CA LEU A 33 3.52 -2.89 5.28
C LEU A 33 3.84 -2.81 6.76
N GLN A 34 4.53 -1.74 7.16
CA GLN A 34 4.83 -1.47 8.55
C GLN A 34 3.53 -1.25 9.34
N ASP A 35 3.40 -1.94 10.49
CA ASP A 35 2.26 -1.84 11.40
C ASP A 35 0.89 -2.16 10.77
N PHE A 36 0.87 -2.84 9.62
CA PHE A 36 -0.36 -3.24 8.93
C PHE A 36 -0.29 -4.70 8.49
N ALA A 37 -1.19 -5.51 9.05
CA ALA A 37 -1.10 -6.96 8.93
C ALA A 37 -1.49 -7.47 7.53
N GLY A 38 -0.65 -8.33 6.98
CA GLY A 38 -0.92 -9.08 5.76
C GLY A 38 0.10 -8.81 4.65
N GLU A 39 0.02 -9.63 3.59
CA GLU A 39 0.76 -9.42 2.36
C GLU A 39 -0.14 -8.79 1.29
N HIS A 40 0.33 -7.70 0.72
CA HIS A 40 -0.39 -6.90 -0.27
C HIS A 40 0.23 -7.04 -1.66
N ARG A 41 -0.53 -6.79 -2.71
CA ARG A 41 0.01 -6.76 -4.08
C ARG A 41 0.34 -5.32 -4.46
N GLU A 42 1.40 -5.11 -5.22
CA GLU A 42 1.75 -3.78 -5.72
C GLU A 42 0.58 -3.09 -6.48
N SER A 43 -0.26 -3.87 -7.16
CA SER A 43 -1.44 -3.37 -7.90
C SER A 43 -2.54 -2.77 -7.02
N GLU A 44 -2.48 -2.97 -5.70
CA GLU A 44 -3.41 -2.40 -4.73
C GLU A 44 -3.09 -0.94 -4.40
N PHE A 45 -1.92 -0.45 -4.82
CA PHE A 45 -1.50 0.93 -4.57
C PHE A 45 -1.63 1.82 -5.81
N GLU A 46 -1.75 3.11 -5.57
CA GLU A 46 -1.63 4.14 -6.60
C GLU A 46 -0.18 4.28 -7.06
N PRO A 47 0.05 4.62 -8.34
CA PRO A 47 1.39 4.96 -8.82
C PRO A 47 1.91 6.16 -8.02
N VAL A 48 3.05 6.00 -7.35
CA VAL A 48 3.75 7.13 -6.73
C VAL A 48 4.32 7.96 -7.88
N MET A 49 3.61 9.00 -8.30
CA MET A 49 4.16 9.96 -9.28
C MET A 49 5.44 10.55 -8.70
N LYS A 50 6.53 10.45 -9.48
CA LYS A 50 7.85 11.02 -9.14
C LYS A 50 7.81 12.54 -9.11
#